data_AF-X1CVD4-F1
#
_entry.id   AF-X1CVD4-F1
#
_cell.length_a   1.000
_cell.length_b   1.000
_cell.length_c   1.000
_cell.angle_alpha   90.00
_cell.angle_beta   90.00
_cell.angle_gamma   90.00
#
_symmetry.space_group_name_H-M   'P 1'
#
loop_
_entity.id
_entity.type
_entity.pdbx_description
1 polymer ?
#
loop_
_entity_poly.entity_id
_entity_poly.type
_entity_poly.pdbx_seq_one_letter_code
_entity_poly.pdbx_strand_id
1 'polypeptide(L)' 'MPLVQSLNAIIEQLEKHPLQRIVYIIREKVDSGSSLTEALESLPKYFTPLYVSMVRAGEASGALEE' A
#
# COMPACT_ATOMS: atom_id res chain seq x y z
N MET A 1 4.69 -12.58 -4.32
CA MET A 1 5.92 -11.72 -4.22
C MET A 1 5.79 -10.88 -2.96
N PRO A 2 6.82 -10.75 -2.09
CA PRO A 2 6.72 -9.94 -0.88
C PRO A 2 6.17 -8.54 -1.18
N LEU A 3 5.17 -8.09 -0.42
CA LEU A 3 4.46 -6.83 -0.67
C LEU A 3 5.41 -5.62 -0.83
N VAL A 4 6.46 -5.53 -0.01
CA VAL A 4 7.48 -4.46 -0.10
C VAL A 4 8.21 -4.50 -1.44
N GLN A 5 8.50 -5.68 -1.99
CA GLN A 5 9.12 -5.84 -3.31
C GLN A 5 8.16 -5.40 -4.43
N SER A 6 6.88 -5.76 -4.31
CA SER A 6 5.83 -5.32 -5.24
C SER A 6 5.72 -3.78 -5.27
N LEU A 7 5.75 -3.14 -4.10
CA LEU A 7 5.68 -1.69 -3.99
C LEU A 7 6.93 -1.02 -4.57
N ASN A 8 8.12 -1.58 -4.34
CA ASN A 8 9.36 -1.09 -4.97
C ASN A 8 9.29 -1.14 -6.50
N ALA A 9 8.81 -2.25 -7.08
CA ALA A 9 8.65 -2.38 -8.52
C ALA A 9 7.69 -1.33 -9.09
N ILE A 10 6.60 -1.01 -8.37
CA ILE A 10 5.67 0.06 -8.77
C ILE A 10 6.35 1.44 -8.70
N ILE A 11 7.16 1.71 -7.68
CA ILE A 11 7.88 2.98 -7.52
C ILE A 11 8.87 3.21 -8.69
N GLU A 12 9.56 2.16 -9.12
CA GLU A 12 10.48 2.18 -10.26
C GLU A 12 9.75 2.44 -11.58
N GLN A 13 8.52 1.96 -11.74
CA GLN A 13 7.70 2.23 -12.94
C GLN A 13 7.10 3.64 -12.97
N LEU A 14 6.94 4.29 -11.81
CA LEU A 14 6.31 5.60 -11.66
C LEU A 14 7.29 6.77 -11.79
N GLU A 15 8.39 6.64 -12.54
CA GLU A 15 9.39 7.70 -12.69
C GLU A 15 8.75 9.07 -13.03
N LYS A 16 9.00 10.07 -12.18
CA LYS A 16 8.48 11.45 -12.30
C LYS A 16 6.96 11.59 -12.19
N HIS A 17 6.24 10.54 -11.79
CA HIS A 17 4.80 10.59 -11.58
C HIS A 17 4.45 11.09 -10.16
N PRO A 18 3.45 11.97 -9.98
CA PRO A 18 3.04 12.44 -8.65
C PRO A 18 2.66 11.33 -7.66
N LEU A 19 2.20 10.17 -8.17
CA LEU A 19 1.86 9.01 -7.34
C LEU A 19 3.10 8.31 -6.76
N GLN A 20 4.29 8.52 -7.30
CA GLN A 20 5.52 7.87 -6.81
C GLN A 20 5.73 8.14 -5.32
N ARG A 21 5.50 9.39 -4.89
CA ARG A 21 5.64 9.77 -3.47
C ARG A 21 4.62 9.07 -2.58
N ILE A 22 3.41 8.82 -3.07
CA ILE A 22 2.34 8.16 -2.33
C ILE A 22 2.70 6.68 -2.13
N VAL A 23 3.13 6.00 -3.19
CA VAL A 23 3.54 4.59 -3.11
C VAL A 23 4.78 4.43 -2.22
N TYR A 24 5.72 5.38 -2.28
CA TYR A 24 6.87 5.41 -1.38
C TYR A 24 6.45 5.49 0.10
N ILE A 25 5.50 6.36 0.45
CA ILE A 25 4.99 6.48 1.83
C ILE A 25 4.35 5.17 2.30
N ILE A 26 3.57 4.51 1.44
CA ILE A 26 2.94 3.23 1.74
C ILE A 26 4.01 2.16 2.01
N ARG A 27 5.01 2.08 1.12
CA ARG A 27 6.14 1.16 1.24
C ARG A 27 6.90 1.33 2.54
N GLU A 28 7.26 2.56 2.92
CA GLU A 28 7.97 2.82 4.18
C GLU A 28 7.18 2.39 5.41
N LYS A 29 5.85 2.60 5.40
CA LYS A 29 4.99 2.16 6.52
C LYS A 29 4.94 0.65 6.63
N VAL A 30 4.78 -0.06 5.52
CA VAL A 30 4.77 -1.52 5.51
C VAL A 30 6.14 -2.08 5.93
N ASP A 31 7.23 -1.50 5.42
CA ASP A 31 8.61 -1.88 5.79
C ASP A 31 8.88 -1.68 7.29
N SER A 32 8.23 -0.68 7.91
CA SER A 32 8.29 -0.43 9.36
C SER A 32 7.38 -1.33 10.22
N GLY A 33 6.65 -2.27 9.60
CA GLY A 33 5.80 -3.24 10.28
C GLY A 33 4.31 -2.85 10.40
N SER A 34 3.88 -1.78 9.73
CA SER A 34 2.43 -1.52 9.59
C SER A 34 1.79 -2.48 8.58
N SER A 35 0.52 -2.80 8.77
CA SER A 35 -0.29 -3.44 7.73
C SER A 35 -0.47 -2.53 6.51
N LEU A 36 -0.84 -3.11 5.36
CA LEU A 36 -1.20 -2.35 4.17
C LEU A 36 -2.43 -1.47 4.44
N THR A 37 -3.41 -1.97 5.18
CA THR A 37 -4.60 -1.21 5.59
C THR A 37 -4.20 0.04 6.36
N GLU A 38 -3.35 -0.07 7.40
CA GLU A 38 -2.88 1.08 8.19
C GLU A 38 -2.09 2.07 7.33
N ALA A 39 -1.32 1.57 6.35
CA ALA A 39 -0.58 2.41 5.42
C ALA A 39 -1.51 3.24 4.53
N LEU A 40 -2.56 2.62 3.98
CA LEU A 40 -3.56 3.28 3.13
C LEU A 40 -4.46 4.24 3.93
N GLU A 41 -4.83 3.88 5.16
CA GLU A 41 -5.63 4.74 6.05
C GLU A 41 -4.94 6.05 6.40
N SER A 42 -3.61 6.06 6.44
CA SER A 42 -2.84 7.28 6.68
C SER A 42 -2.91 8.31 5.54
N LEU A 43 -3.54 7.94 4.41
CA LEU A 43 -3.63 8.73 3.17
C LEU A 43 -5.08 8.92 2.71
N PRO A 44 -5.98 9.50 3.54
CA PRO A 44 -7.42 9.58 3.27
C PRO A 44 -7.80 10.46 2.07
N LYS A 45 -6.87 11.30 1.60
CA LYS A 45 -7.03 12.08 0.35
C LYS A 45 -7.02 11.19 -0.89
N TYR A 46 -6.37 10.02 -0.83
CA TYR A 46 -6.14 9.14 -1.98
C TYR A 46 -6.93 7.83 -1.88
N PHE A 47 -7.23 7.35 -0.68
CA PHE A 47 -7.95 6.10 -0.46
C PHE A 47 -9.24 6.36 0.30
N THR A 48 -10.36 5.96 -0.30
CA THR A 48 -11.68 6.11 0.34
C THR A 48 -11.86 5.10 1.47
N PRO A 49 -12.73 5.37 2.45
CA PRO A 49 -13.04 4.41 3.51
C PRO A 49 -13.52 3.05 2.98
N LEU A 50 -14.25 3.05 1.86
CA LEU A 50 -14.70 1.82 1.19
C LEU A 50 -13.51 1.02 0.64
N TYR A 51 -12.55 1.68 -0.02
CA TYR A 51 -11.35 1.02 -0.55
C TYR A 51 -10.53 0.38 0.57
N VAL A 52 -10.28 1.14 1.64
CA VAL A 52 -9.58 0.65 2.83
C VAL A 52 -10.31 -0.57 3.42
N SER A 53 -11.64 -0.53 3.51
CA SER A 53 -12.42 -1.64 4.06
C SER A 53 -12.28 -2.92 3.24
N MET A 54 -12.18 -2.82 1.91
CA MET A 54 -11.93 -3.97 1.03
C MET A 54 -10.52 -4.54 1.23
N VAL A 55 -9.50 -3.68 1.33
CA VAL A 55 -8.11 -4.12 1.58
C VAL A 55 -8.00 -4.81 2.94
N ARG A 56 -8.63 -4.24 3.98
CA ARG A 56 -8.70 -4.86 5.31
C ARG A 56 -9.28 -6.27 5.28
N ALA A 57 -10.37 -6.47 4.53
CA ALA A 57 -10.98 -7.78 4.38
C ALA A 57 -10.04 -8.78 3.68
N GLY A 58 -9.28 -8.32 2.68
CA GLY A 58 -8.27 -9.13 1.98
C GLY A 58 -7.04 -9.46 2.83
N GLU A 59 -6.55 -8.51 3.64
CA GLU A 59 -5.47 -8.77 4.59
C GLU A 59 -5.91 -9.75 5.69
N ALA A 60 -7.10 -9.55 6.27
CA ALA A 60 -7.62 -10.41 7.32
C ALA A 60 -7.91 -11.84 6.83
N SER A 61 -8.22 -12.04 5.56
CA SER A 61 -8.43 -13.36 4.97
C SER A 61 -7.14 -14.05 4.52
N GLY A 62 -6.00 -13.35 4.55
CA GLY A 62 -4.72 -13.84 4.02
C GLY A 62 -4.64 -13.86 2.49
N ALA A 63 -5.69 -13.41 1.78
CA ALA A 63 -5.73 -13.42 0.32
C ALA A 63 -4.74 -12.44 -0.33
N LEU A 64 -4.08 -11.59 0.46
CA LEU A 64 -3.13 -10.58 0.01
C LEU A 64 -1.66 -11.04 0.06
N GLU A 65 -1.36 -12.19 0.69
CA GLU A 65 0.02 -12.70 0.86
C GLU A 65 0.48 -13.65 -0.27
N GLU A 66 -0.41 -14.09 -1.16
CA GLU A 66 -0.08 -14.87 -2.39
C GLU A 66 0.48 -13.96 -3.51
#